data_AF-A0A1A0KNZ8-F1
#
_entry.id   AF-A0A1A0KNZ8-F1
#
_cell.length_a   1.000
_cell.length_b   1.000
_cell.length_c   1.000
_cell.angle_alpha   90.00
_cell.angle_beta   90.00
_cell.angle_gamma   90.00
#
_symmetry.space_group_name_H-M   'P 1'
#
loop_
_entity.id
_entity.type
_entity.pdbx_description
1 polymer ?
#
loop_
_entity_poly.entity_id
_entity_poly.type
_entity_poly.pdbx_seq_one_letter_code
_entity_poly.pdbx_strand_id
1 'polypeptide(L)'
;MLIGGLSGNGSAHLAADEWDALAEVVRLIVERVQRVAPDEAEATKDQLAALLKVWADAGEERENMKYQNKNLEAALMVRPEEALTNDEIEYSQREVPWPTLQSMRDVDAESSLYQIPLKKVK
;
A
#
# COMPACT_ATOMS: atom_id res chain seq x y z
N MET A 1 9.62 1.75 13.40
CA MET A 1 10.51 0.61 13.07
C MET A 1 10.50 0.47 11.56
N LEU A 2 11.66 0.35 10.93
CA LEU A 2 11.78 0.06 9.50
C LEU A 2 12.45 -1.30 9.36
N ILE A 3 11.92 -2.16 8.50
CA ILE A 3 12.52 -3.46 8.19
C ILE A 3 13.58 -3.20 7.10
N GLY A 4 14.86 -3.38 7.45
CA GLY A 4 15.97 -2.99 6.59
C GLY A 4 15.93 -3.63 5.20
N GLY A 5 15.65 -4.94 5.14
CA GLY A 5 15.53 -5.69 3.88
C GLY A 5 14.39 -5.20 2.98
N LEU A 6 13.33 -4.64 3.54
CA LEU A 6 12.15 -4.17 2.82
C LEU A 6 12.16 -2.68 2.47
N SER A 7 13.29 -1.98 2.67
CA SER A 7 13.34 -0.52 2.54
C SER A 7 13.45 0.02 1.10
N GLY A 8 13.94 -0.78 0.16
CA GLY A 8 14.17 -0.34 -1.22
C GLY A 8 13.01 -0.65 -2.16
N ASN A 9 12.82 0.15 -3.22
CA ASN A 9 11.78 -0.13 -4.23
C ASN A 9 11.83 -1.58 -4.76
N GLY A 10 13.04 -2.12 -4.91
CA GLY A 10 13.28 -3.45 -5.47
C GLY A 10 13.06 -4.62 -4.52
N SER A 11 12.75 -4.40 -3.23
CA SER A 11 12.69 -5.48 -2.24
C SER A 11 11.29 -5.97 -1.91
N ALA A 12 10.28 -5.61 -2.69
CA ALA A 12 8.91 -6.07 -2.44
C ALA A 12 8.77 -7.60 -2.56
N HIS A 13 9.62 -8.28 -3.32
CA HIS A 13 9.63 -9.75 -3.39
C HIS A 13 10.14 -10.44 -2.10
N LEU A 14 10.86 -9.73 -1.21
CA LEU A 14 11.49 -10.30 -0.01
C LEU A 14 10.54 -10.45 1.19
N ALA A 15 9.22 -10.34 0.99
CA ALA A 15 8.26 -10.38 2.09
C ALA A 15 8.26 -11.72 2.84
N ALA A 16 8.41 -12.84 2.13
CA ALA A 16 8.54 -14.16 2.74
C ALA A 16 9.85 -14.28 3.54
N ASP A 17 10.97 -13.77 3.02
CA ASP A 17 12.27 -13.77 3.70
C ASP A 17 12.28 -12.92 4.98
N GLU A 18 11.47 -11.86 5.02
CA GLU A 18 11.36 -10.92 6.14
C GLU A 18 10.10 -11.15 6.99
N TRP A 19 9.50 -12.35 6.92
CA TRP A 19 8.21 -12.67 7.55
C TRP A 19 8.19 -12.41 9.06
N ASP A 20 9.24 -12.81 9.79
CA ASP A 20 9.31 -12.61 11.24
C ASP A 20 9.32 -11.13 11.62
N ALA A 21 10.01 -10.30 10.83
CA ALA A 21 10.05 -8.86 11.02
C ALA A 21 8.68 -8.22 10.71
N LEU A 22 7.99 -8.70 9.68
CA LEU A 22 6.63 -8.27 9.35
C LEU A 22 5.61 -8.68 10.43
N ALA A 23 5.71 -9.90 10.95
CA ALA A 23 4.87 -10.40 12.03
C ALA A 23 5.04 -9.55 13.30
N GLU A 24 6.26 -9.10 13.60
CA GLU A 24 6.53 -8.19 14.70
C GLU A 24 5.86 -6.81 14.50
N VAL A 25 5.87 -6.28 13.27
CA VAL A 25 5.12 -5.05 12.95
C VAL A 25 3.62 -5.22 13.18
N VAL A 26 3.04 -6.34 12.74
CA VAL A 26 1.62 -6.65 12.97
C VAL A 26 1.32 -6.72 14.46
N ARG A 27 2.17 -7.39 15.25
CA ARG A 27 2.03 -7.48 16.71
C ARG A 27 1.94 -6.08 17.34
N LEU A 28 2.84 -5.16 16.95
CA LEU A 28 2.85 -3.79 17.47
C LEU A 28 1.59 -2.99 17.07
N ILE A 29 1.07 -3.20 15.85
CA ILE A 29 -0.18 -2.57 15.40
C ILE A 29 -1.36 -3.09 16.22
N VAL A 30 -1.48 -4.41 16.38
CA VAL A 30 -2.56 -5.05 17.15
C VAL A 30 -2.51 -4.62 18.62
N GLU A 31 -1.33 -4.54 19.23
CA GLU A 31 -1.18 -4.01 20.59
C GLU A 31 -1.69 -2.58 20.72
N ARG A 32 -1.50 -1.75 19.69
CA ARG A 32 -2.00 -0.38 19.68
C ARG A 32 -3.52 -0.36 19.54
N VAL A 33 -4.08 -1.17 18.64
CA VAL A 33 -5.53 -1.29 18.45
C VAL A 33 -6.20 -1.78 19.72
N GLN A 34 -5.63 -2.80 20.39
CA GLN A 34 -6.13 -3.32 21.67
C GLN A 34 -6.27 -2.22 22.75
N ARG A 35 -5.45 -1.16 22.70
CA ARG A 35 -5.51 -0.05 23.66
C ARG A 35 -6.52 1.04 23.28
N VAL A 36 -6.89 1.16 22.00
CA VAL A 36 -7.71 2.28 21.48
C VAL A 36 -9.11 1.82 21.06
N ALA A 37 -9.19 0.66 20.41
CA ALA A 37 -10.41 0.02 19.93
C ALA A 37 -10.30 -1.51 20.17
N PRO A 38 -10.46 -1.97 21.43
CA PRO A 38 -10.25 -3.38 21.80
C PRO A 38 -11.14 -4.37 21.03
N ASP A 39 -12.33 -3.93 20.64
CA ASP A 39 -13.31 -4.67 19.86
C ASP A 39 -12.89 -4.89 18.39
N GLU A 40 -12.01 -4.04 17.86
CA GLU A 40 -11.48 -4.16 16.50
C GLU A 40 -10.18 -4.99 16.42
N ALA A 41 -9.59 -5.35 17.55
CA ALA A 41 -8.23 -5.92 17.59
C ALA A 41 -8.10 -7.26 16.85
N GLU A 42 -9.03 -8.20 17.06
CA GLU A 42 -8.96 -9.51 16.40
C GLU A 42 -9.24 -9.39 14.89
N ALA A 43 -10.25 -8.60 14.51
CA ALA A 43 -10.54 -8.35 13.09
C ALA A 43 -9.36 -7.69 12.38
N THR A 44 -8.68 -6.73 13.03
CA THR A 44 -7.49 -6.08 12.49
C THR A 44 -6.35 -7.06 12.32
N LYS A 45 -6.11 -7.92 13.30
CA LYS A 45 -5.08 -8.96 13.26
C LYS A 45 -5.30 -9.92 12.09
N ASP A 46 -6.53 -10.37 11.89
CA ASP A 46 -6.89 -11.28 10.80
C ASP A 46 -6.70 -10.63 9.42
N GLN A 47 -7.12 -9.37 9.27
CA GLN A 47 -6.94 -8.61 8.03
C GLN A 47 -5.46 -8.38 7.71
N LEU A 48 -4.65 -8.02 8.71
CA LEU A 48 -3.21 -7.83 8.53
C LEU A 48 -2.50 -9.15 8.19
N ALA A 49 -2.88 -10.25 8.82
CA ALA A 49 -2.33 -11.57 8.51
C ALA A 49 -2.67 -12.00 7.07
N ALA A 50 -3.90 -11.77 6.63
CA ALA A 50 -4.32 -12.03 5.25
C ALA A 50 -3.54 -11.15 4.25
N LEU A 51 -3.35 -9.87 4.56
CA LEU A 51 -2.59 -8.94 3.72
C LEU A 51 -1.12 -9.35 3.58
N LEU A 52 -0.47 -9.71 4.68
CA LEU A 52 0.91 -10.21 4.65
C LEU A 52 1.04 -11.49 3.85
N LYS A 53 0.06 -12.39 3.97
CA LYS A 53 0.04 -13.62 3.19
C LYS A 53 -0.01 -13.36 1.69
N VAL A 54 -0.93 -12.50 1.23
CA VAL A 54 -1.03 -12.14 -0.20
C VAL A 54 0.28 -11.53 -0.70
N TRP A 55 0.92 -10.69 0.11
CA TRP A 55 2.21 -10.11 -0.25
C TRP A 55 3.32 -11.15 -0.33
N ALA A 56 3.46 -12.01 0.68
CA ALA A 56 4.49 -13.05 0.70
C ALA A 56 4.33 -14.03 -0.47
N ASP A 57 3.11 -14.55 -0.69
CA ASP A 57 2.80 -15.47 -1.78
C ASP A 57 3.15 -14.81 -3.14
N ALA A 58 2.73 -13.56 -3.36
CA ALA A 58 3.07 -12.84 -4.59
C ALA A 58 4.56 -12.55 -4.76
N GLY A 59 5.29 -12.31 -3.67
CA GLY A 59 6.74 -12.10 -3.68
C GLY A 59 7.51 -13.36 -4.08
N GLU A 60 7.08 -14.52 -3.60
CA GLU A 60 7.65 -15.82 -3.98
C GLU A 60 7.38 -16.16 -5.45
N GLU A 61 6.18 -15.86 -5.95
CA GLU A 61 5.81 -16.10 -7.35
C GLU A 61 6.52 -15.15 -8.34
N ARG A 62 6.92 -13.96 -7.88
CA ARG A 62 7.42 -12.87 -8.72
C ARG A 62 8.80 -12.41 -8.24
N GLU A 63 9.84 -13.13 -8.65
CA GLU A 63 11.26 -12.94 -8.23
C GLU A 63 11.78 -11.49 -8.34
N ASN A 64 11.22 -10.67 -9.23
CA ASN A 64 11.62 -9.28 -9.44
C ASN A 64 10.54 -8.26 -9.05
N MET A 65 9.59 -8.65 -8.19
CA MET A 65 8.53 -7.76 -7.74
C MET A 65 9.09 -6.54 -7.01
N LYS A 66 8.57 -5.36 -7.38
CA LYS A 66 8.94 -4.07 -6.81
C LYS A 66 7.71 -3.40 -6.21
N TYR A 67 7.92 -2.48 -5.28
CA TYR A 67 6.82 -1.69 -4.71
C TYR A 67 6.08 -0.92 -5.80
N GLN A 68 6.82 -0.20 -6.65
CA GLN A 68 6.30 0.43 -7.85
C GLN A 68 7.11 -0.03 -9.06
N ASN A 69 6.41 -0.48 -10.10
CA ASN A 69 7.01 -0.96 -11.34
C ASN A 69 6.16 -0.55 -12.54
N LYS A 70 6.81 -0.30 -13.69
CA LYS A 70 6.10 -0.08 -14.96
C LYS A 70 5.49 -1.38 -15.49
N ASN A 71 6.10 -2.52 -15.13
CA ASN A 71 5.52 -3.82 -15.39
C ASN A 71 4.58 -4.18 -14.23
N LEU A 72 3.27 -4.14 -14.47
CA LEU A 72 2.24 -4.40 -13.47
C LEU A 72 2.29 -5.83 -12.91
N GLU A 73 2.68 -6.80 -13.74
CA GLU A 73 2.91 -8.18 -13.33
C GLU A 73 4.01 -8.30 -12.26
N ALA A 74 4.92 -7.32 -12.17
CA ALA A 74 6.00 -7.28 -11.20
C ALA A 74 5.89 -6.04 -10.28
N ALA A 75 4.67 -5.56 -10.04
CA ALA A 75 4.38 -4.47 -9.12
C ALA A 75 3.56 -4.99 -7.92
N LEU A 76 3.93 -4.57 -6.71
CA LEU A 76 3.08 -4.76 -5.53
C LEU A 76 1.97 -3.71 -5.49
N MET A 77 2.28 -2.47 -5.88
CA MET A 77 1.37 -1.34 -5.84
C MET A 77 1.28 -0.66 -7.19
N VAL A 78 0.08 -0.19 -7.51
CA VAL A 78 -0.26 0.53 -8.73
C VAL A 78 -0.93 1.86 -8.38
N ARG A 79 -0.79 2.84 -9.26
CA ARG A 79 -1.46 4.13 -9.11
C ARG A 79 -2.98 3.97 -9.26
N PRO A 80 -3.82 4.70 -8.51
CA PRO A 80 -5.26 4.61 -8.65
C PRO A 80 -5.75 4.91 -10.07
N GLU A 81 -5.11 5.83 -10.79
CA GLU A 81 -5.50 6.21 -12.16
C GLU A 81 -5.26 5.06 -13.16
N GLU A 82 -4.18 4.29 -12.94
CA GLU A 82 -3.86 3.11 -13.75
C GLU A 82 -4.84 1.97 -13.46
N ALA A 83 -5.27 1.81 -12.20
CA ALA A 83 -6.29 0.84 -11.82
C ALA A 83 -7.69 1.22 -12.35
N LEU A 84 -8.03 2.51 -12.40
CA LEU A 84 -9.32 2.98 -12.94
C LEU A 84 -9.46 2.82 -14.46
N THR A 85 -8.34 2.67 -15.17
CA THR A 85 -8.31 2.57 -16.64
C THR A 85 -7.98 1.17 -17.13
N ASN A 86 -7.62 0.24 -16.23
CA ASN A 86 -7.32 -1.14 -16.54
C ASN A 86 -8.36 -2.08 -15.89
N ASP A 87 -9.27 -2.61 -16.70
CA ASP A 87 -10.34 -3.51 -16.26
C ASP A 87 -9.83 -4.84 -15.66
N GLU A 88 -8.54 -5.18 -15.85
CA GLU A 88 -7.90 -6.36 -15.26
C GLU A 88 -7.48 -6.15 -13.80
N ILE A 89 -7.42 -4.89 -13.33
CA ILE A 89 -7.00 -4.57 -11.96
C ILE A 89 -8.24 -4.38 -11.08
N GLU A 90 -8.55 -5.40 -10.27
CA GLU A 90 -9.60 -5.28 -9.26
C GLU A 90 -9.15 -4.41 -8.09
N TYR A 91 -9.99 -3.49 -7.64
CA TYR A 91 -9.77 -2.71 -6.42
C TYR A 91 -10.00 -3.58 -5.18
N SER A 92 -9.04 -4.46 -4.88
CA SER A 92 -9.10 -5.41 -3.78
C SER A 92 -7.76 -5.58 -3.07
N GLN A 93 -7.78 -6.23 -1.90
CA GLN A 93 -6.57 -6.66 -1.17
C GLN A 93 -6.26 -8.15 -1.39
N ARG A 94 -7.00 -8.82 -2.28
CA ARG A 94 -6.91 -10.27 -2.49
C ARG A 94 -5.82 -10.65 -3.48
N GLU A 95 -5.48 -9.73 -4.38
CA GLU A 95 -4.48 -9.93 -5.42
C GLU A 95 -3.71 -8.64 -5.64
N VAL A 96 -2.46 -8.77 -6.10
CA VAL A 96 -1.57 -7.65 -6.43
C VAL A 96 -1.55 -7.46 -7.97
N PRO A 97 -1.41 -6.23 -8.47
CA PRO A 97 -1.00 -5.03 -7.76
C PRO A 97 -2.14 -4.32 -7.01
N TRP A 98 -1.87 -3.84 -5.79
CA TRP A 98 -2.84 -3.09 -4.99
C TRP A 98 -2.94 -1.63 -5.46
N PRO A 99 -4.15 -1.13 -5.77
CA PRO A 99 -4.35 0.28 -6.03
C PRO A 99 -4.18 1.08 -4.74
N THR A 100 -3.01 1.67 -4.55
CA THR A 100 -2.77 2.47 -3.34
C THR A 100 -3.35 3.85 -3.52
N LEU A 101 -4.31 4.23 -2.68
CA LEU A 101 -4.76 5.61 -2.56
C LEU A 101 -3.54 6.48 -2.29
N GLN A 102 -3.14 7.30 -3.27
CA GLN A 102 -2.19 8.36 -3.00
C GLN A 102 -2.84 9.24 -1.93
N SER A 103 -2.10 9.41 -0.83
CA SER A 103 -2.54 10.22 0.30
C SER A 103 -3.12 11.53 -0.20
N MET A 104 -4.33 11.88 0.25
CA MET A 104 -4.91 13.21 0.00
C MET A 104 -4.02 14.37 0.52
N ARG A 105 -2.93 14.09 1.24
CA ARG A 105 -1.93 15.10 1.62
C ARG A 105 -1.09 15.61 0.44
N ASP A 106 -0.87 14.83 -0.61
CA ASP A 106 -0.12 15.30 -1.79
C ASP A 106 -0.98 16.18 -2.72
N VAL A 107 -2.31 16.11 -2.57
CA VAL A 107 -3.27 17.01 -3.25
C VAL A 107 -3.07 18.48 -2.82
N ASP A 108 -2.61 18.73 -1.59
CA ASP A 108 -2.29 20.08 -1.09
C ASP A 108 -0.93 20.61 -1.61
N ALA A 109 -0.04 19.74 -2.08
CA ALA A 109 1.30 20.11 -2.54
C ALA A 109 1.36 20.41 -4.05
N GLU A 110 0.54 19.73 -4.86
CA GLU A 110 0.53 19.90 -6.33
C GLU A 110 -0.65 20.71 -6.87
N SER A 111 -1.66 21.03 -6.05
CA SER A 111 -2.67 22.01 -6.44
C SER A 111 -2.10 23.42 -6.34
N SER A 112 -1.42 23.87 -7.41
CA SER A 112 -1.28 25.30 -7.61
C SER A 112 -2.68 25.88 -7.85
N LEU A 113 -3.29 26.39 -6.78
CA LEU A 113 -4.48 27.22 -6.84
C LEU A 113 -4.19 28.36 -7.81
N TYR A 114 -4.58 28.20 -9.08
CA TYR A 114 -4.58 29.30 -10.04
C TYR A 114 -5.53 30.36 -9.50
N GLN A 115 -4.96 31.47 -8.99
CA GLN A 115 -5.74 32.63 -8.63
C GLN A 115 -6.39 33.18 -9.90
N ILE A 116 -7.70 32.96 -10.07
CA ILE A 116 -8.47 33.62 -11.10
C ILE A 116 -8.55 35.10 -10.72
N PRO A 117 -7.98 36.05 -11.50
CA PRO A 117 -8.13 37.45 -11.18
C PRO A 117 -9.60 37.84 -11.33
N LEU A 118 -10.20 38.32 -10.24
CA LEU A 118 -11.55 38.88 -10.20
C LEU A 118 -11.65 40.02 -11.22
N LYS A 119 -12.38 39.78 -12.30
CA LYS A 119 -12.74 40.80 -13.30
C LYS A 119 -13.63 41.83 -12.59
N LYS A 120 -13.15 43.06 -12.40
CA LYS A 120 -14.00 44.18 -11.97
C LYS A 120 -15.04 44.44 -13.07
N VAL A 121 -16.31 44.21 -12.76
CA VAL A 121 -17.43 44.69 -13.58
C VAL A 121 -17.46 46.21 -13.46
N LYS A 122 -17.47 46.91 -14.60
CA LYS A 122 -17.68 48.36 -14.69
C LYS A 122 -19.17 48.67 -14.66
#